data_AF-A0A957MCT6-F1
#
_entry.id   AF-A0A957MCT6-F1
#
_cell.length_a   1.000
_cell.length_b   1.000
_cell.length_c   1.000
_cell.angle_alpha   90.00
_cell.angle_beta   90.00
_cell.angle_gamma   90.00
#
_symmetry.space_group_name_H-M   'P 1'
#
loop_
_entity.id
_entity.type
_entity.pdbx_description
1 polymer ?
#
loop_
_entity_poly.entity_id
_entity_poly.type
_entity_poly.pdbx_seq_one_letter_code
_entity_poly.pdbx_strand_id
1 'polypeptide(L)'
;RLAVLAQQWAATPYPHHRLDELWHTLCFNQFHDTLGGSSIKEAEDDAIAALNGVESAAAALIDDAGRQIAARIDTRGDGGVVVLCNPHGHDTDSYVEYEPWTDWEPWDEGGWGLLDEAGAPVAWQLIESHQALTPEQGGIHRLLCRVRVPALGYRTLRYARHAPQPALPESGARATAATLENDLIAAHFDPATGNLISCIDKKTGVEYTGAGGWNVGQVLEDTSDTWSHGVQRFEHVIGAFGNARITVGDRGPLQASLLIERSYGANHWQQEVILRRGERALTIRNWLLWQEAWRMVKLAFDVDTPAPQATHDIPFGWIVRPCDGSEFPTHMWMDVSGPDADGAQLGAALLNDGKYGCDVTGSTMRLTILRCVPYAYHKPPHTFGLRRRYDWVDQGAQEFTVVVCPHGGDWRDAGVVEQARLLNQPLVAITHHAHAGDRPRQESLASLDAADIELTALKRADDGHGVIVRVADMHGRSSAGMLRWQNQTFPIEIAPFQVATFRLTEDDGCWQMAACDMLER
;
A
#
# COMPACT_ATOMS: atom_id res chain seq x y z
N ARG A 1 -8.17 -14.44 5.37
CA ARG A 1 -7.16 -14.60 6.45
C ARG A 1 -7.78 -14.39 7.84
N LEU A 2 -8.24 -13.18 8.18
CA LEU A 2 -8.83 -12.92 9.51
C LEU A 2 -9.99 -13.85 9.90
N ALA A 3 -10.87 -14.21 8.96
CA ALA A 3 -11.94 -15.18 9.23
C ALA A 3 -11.41 -16.58 9.65
N VAL A 4 -10.24 -16.99 9.16
CA VAL A 4 -9.58 -18.22 9.64
C VAL A 4 -9.07 -18.01 11.07
N LEU A 5 -8.44 -16.89 11.35
CA LEU A 5 -7.97 -16.54 12.70
C LEU A 5 -9.13 -16.50 13.71
N ALA A 6 -10.25 -15.86 13.35
CA ALA A 6 -11.45 -15.78 14.18
C ALA A 6 -12.08 -17.16 14.43
N GLN A 7 -12.08 -18.05 13.44
CA GLN A 7 -12.51 -19.43 13.64
C GLN A 7 -11.62 -20.15 14.66
N GLN A 8 -10.30 -20.00 14.56
CA GLN A 8 -9.35 -20.71 15.43
C GLN A 8 -9.32 -20.15 16.86
N TRP A 9 -9.41 -18.83 17.03
CA TRP A 9 -9.31 -18.19 18.34
C TRP A 9 -10.64 -17.93 19.04
N ALA A 10 -11.71 -17.68 18.28
CA ALA A 10 -13.02 -17.33 18.80
C ALA A 10 -14.12 -18.37 18.48
N ALA A 11 -13.76 -19.50 17.86
CA ALA A 11 -14.71 -20.56 17.46
C ALA A 11 -15.87 -20.05 16.58
N THR A 12 -15.63 -19.00 15.80
CA THR A 12 -16.66 -18.44 14.91
C THR A 12 -16.78 -19.28 13.63
N PRO A 13 -18.00 -19.56 13.13
CA PRO A 13 -18.20 -20.15 11.82
C PRO A 13 -17.51 -19.34 10.71
N TYR A 14 -16.79 -20.03 9.82
CA TYR A 14 -16.18 -19.40 8.66
C TYR A 14 -17.28 -18.99 7.65
N PRO A 15 -17.31 -17.75 7.14
CA PRO A 15 -18.38 -17.24 6.29
C PRO A 15 -18.22 -17.70 4.83
N HIS A 16 -18.25 -19.02 4.59
CA HIS A 16 -18.01 -19.65 3.28
C HIS A 16 -18.91 -19.07 2.18
N HIS A 17 -20.24 -19.16 2.37
CA HIS A 17 -21.21 -18.72 1.38
C HIS A 17 -21.04 -17.23 1.05
N ARG A 18 -20.84 -16.39 2.07
CA ARG A 18 -20.69 -14.96 1.86
C ARG A 18 -19.42 -14.63 1.07
N LEU A 19 -18.30 -15.28 1.39
CA LEU A 19 -17.07 -15.08 0.62
C LEU A 19 -17.20 -15.57 -0.82
N ASP A 20 -17.88 -16.69 -1.04
CA ASP A 20 -18.13 -17.24 -2.39
C ASP A 20 -18.95 -16.29 -3.27
N GLU A 21 -20.04 -15.72 -2.74
CA GLU A 21 -20.83 -14.68 -3.43
C GLU A 21 -19.99 -13.46 -3.84
N LEU A 22 -19.12 -13.00 -2.93
CA LEU A 22 -18.25 -11.84 -3.17
C LEU A 22 -17.20 -12.15 -4.23
N TRP A 23 -16.59 -13.34 -4.20
CA TRP A 23 -15.66 -13.79 -5.23
C TRP A 23 -16.33 -13.91 -6.59
N HIS A 24 -17.54 -14.46 -6.68
CA HIS A 24 -18.28 -14.51 -7.94
C HIS A 24 -18.52 -13.10 -8.52
N THR A 25 -18.91 -12.15 -7.67
CA THR A 25 -19.14 -10.76 -8.10
C THR A 25 -17.84 -10.09 -8.55
N LEU A 26 -16.74 -10.29 -7.83
CA LEU A 26 -15.42 -9.78 -8.19
C LEU A 26 -14.95 -10.35 -9.54
N CYS A 27 -14.95 -11.69 -9.68
CA CYS A 27 -14.50 -12.37 -10.89
C CYS A 27 -15.35 -12.03 -12.12
N PHE A 28 -16.66 -11.82 -11.95
CA PHE A 28 -17.54 -11.39 -13.03
C PHE A 28 -17.08 -10.04 -13.63
N ASN A 29 -16.70 -9.09 -12.77
CA ASN A 29 -16.24 -7.76 -13.18
C ASN A 29 -14.76 -7.73 -13.64
N GLN A 30 -14.06 -8.86 -13.60
CA GLN A 30 -12.69 -9.00 -14.14
C GLN A 30 -12.65 -9.40 -15.62
N PHE A 31 -13.80 -9.44 -16.29
CA PHE A 31 -13.85 -9.61 -17.73
C PHE A 31 -13.04 -8.53 -18.45
N HIS A 32 -12.25 -8.90 -19.46
CA HIS A 32 -11.26 -8.02 -20.08
C HIS A 32 -11.82 -6.68 -20.62
N ASP A 33 -13.06 -6.63 -21.11
CA ASP A 33 -13.67 -5.37 -21.56
C ASP A 33 -14.11 -4.47 -20.40
N THR A 34 -14.45 -5.07 -19.25
CA THR A 34 -14.85 -4.35 -18.03
C THR A 34 -13.60 -3.88 -17.29
N LEU A 35 -12.72 -4.79 -16.92
CA LEU A 35 -11.48 -4.48 -16.19
C LEU A 35 -10.51 -3.62 -17.02
N GLY A 36 -10.53 -3.79 -18.34
CA GLY A 36 -9.73 -2.97 -19.26
C GLY A 36 -10.26 -1.55 -19.47
N GLY A 37 -11.41 -1.18 -18.89
CA GLY A 37 -11.99 0.17 -19.03
C GLY A 37 -12.33 0.52 -20.49
N SER A 38 -12.77 -0.47 -21.26
CA SER A 38 -13.04 -0.32 -22.70
C SER A 38 -14.52 -0.45 -23.04
N SER A 39 -15.37 -0.53 -22.02
CA SER A 39 -16.81 -0.71 -22.14
C SER A 39 -17.54 0.62 -22.34
N ILE A 40 -18.86 0.54 -22.53
CA ILE A 40 -19.71 1.72 -22.44
C ILE A 40 -19.81 2.17 -20.99
N LYS A 41 -20.06 3.46 -20.78
CA LYS A 41 -20.16 4.07 -19.45
C LYS A 41 -21.12 3.32 -18.53
N GLU A 42 -22.29 2.92 -19.03
CA GLU A 42 -23.31 2.25 -18.21
C GLU A 42 -22.81 0.92 -17.64
N ALA A 43 -22.03 0.16 -18.42
CA ALA A 43 -21.46 -1.11 -17.94
C ALA A 43 -20.33 -0.86 -16.92
N GLU A 44 -19.55 0.20 -17.09
CA GLU A 44 -18.51 0.59 -16.12
C GLU A 44 -19.12 1.11 -14.82
N ASP A 45 -20.18 1.91 -14.89
CA ASP A 45 -20.90 2.41 -13.71
C ASP A 45 -21.51 1.23 -12.90
N ASP A 46 -22.10 0.24 -13.59
CA ASP A 46 -22.61 -0.99 -12.95
C ASP A 46 -21.46 -1.80 -12.31
N ALA A 47 -20.33 -1.92 -12.99
CA ALA A 47 -19.15 -2.63 -12.48
C ALA A 47 -18.56 -1.94 -11.24
N ILE A 48 -18.41 -0.61 -11.27
CA ILE A 48 -17.96 0.20 -10.13
C ILE A 48 -18.91 0.02 -8.95
N ALA A 49 -20.22 0.08 -9.17
CA ALA A 49 -21.21 -0.14 -8.11
C ALA A 49 -21.11 -1.56 -7.50
N ALA A 50 -20.93 -2.59 -8.33
CA ALA A 50 -20.75 -3.96 -7.88
C ALA A 50 -19.46 -4.15 -7.07
N LEU A 51 -18.33 -3.60 -7.56
CA LEU A 51 -17.03 -3.68 -6.88
C LEU A 51 -17.03 -2.92 -5.55
N ASN A 52 -17.63 -1.73 -5.47
CA ASN A 52 -17.84 -1.01 -4.21
C ASN A 52 -18.67 -1.84 -3.22
N GLY A 53 -19.66 -2.58 -3.71
CA GLY A 53 -20.43 -3.54 -2.91
C GLY A 53 -19.57 -4.68 -2.36
N VAL A 54 -18.62 -5.19 -3.16
CA VAL A 54 -17.65 -6.21 -2.74
C VAL A 54 -16.74 -5.67 -1.64
N GLU A 55 -16.16 -4.48 -1.84
CA GLU A 55 -15.27 -3.84 -0.87
C GLU A 55 -15.95 -3.60 0.48
N SER A 56 -17.15 -3.01 0.47
CA SER A 56 -17.93 -2.75 1.68
C SER A 56 -18.25 -4.04 2.45
N ALA A 57 -18.66 -5.09 1.74
CA ALA A 57 -18.96 -6.38 2.35
C ALA A 57 -17.70 -7.09 2.88
N ALA A 58 -16.58 -7.00 2.17
CA ALA A 58 -15.30 -7.55 2.63
C ALA A 58 -14.78 -6.81 3.87
N ALA A 59 -14.90 -5.48 3.91
CA ALA A 59 -14.56 -4.67 5.07
C ALA A 59 -15.40 -5.05 6.30
N ALA A 60 -16.70 -5.29 6.13
CA ALA A 60 -17.56 -5.77 7.22
C ALA A 60 -17.11 -7.15 7.74
N LEU A 61 -16.76 -8.10 6.85
CA LEU A 61 -16.23 -9.40 7.26
C LEU A 61 -14.89 -9.30 8.00
N ILE A 62 -14.03 -8.35 7.61
CA ILE A 62 -12.77 -8.06 8.27
C ILE A 62 -13.01 -7.50 9.69
N ASP A 63 -13.90 -6.52 9.82
CA ASP A 63 -14.28 -5.92 11.11
C ASP A 63 -14.93 -6.94 12.04
N ASP A 64 -15.89 -7.72 11.54
CA ASP A 64 -16.56 -8.78 12.30
C ASP A 64 -15.56 -9.82 12.82
N ALA A 65 -14.68 -10.33 11.95
CA ALA A 65 -13.65 -11.28 12.35
C ALA A 65 -12.67 -10.67 13.37
N GLY A 66 -12.26 -9.42 13.16
CA GLY A 66 -11.41 -8.67 14.07
C GLY A 66 -12.04 -8.49 15.45
N ARG A 67 -13.31 -8.10 15.51
CA ARG A 67 -14.08 -7.95 16.75
C ARG A 67 -14.30 -9.27 17.48
N GLN A 68 -14.54 -10.35 16.75
CA GLN A 68 -14.66 -11.69 17.34
C GLN A 68 -13.35 -12.14 18.00
N ILE A 69 -12.20 -11.87 17.37
CA ILE A 69 -10.89 -12.11 17.97
C ILE A 69 -10.71 -11.21 19.20
N ALA A 70 -10.97 -9.91 19.06
CA ALA A 70 -10.82 -8.92 20.12
C ALA A 70 -11.65 -9.26 21.37
N ALA A 71 -12.87 -9.77 21.20
CA ALA A 71 -13.76 -10.18 22.28
C ALA A 71 -13.21 -11.33 23.14
N ARG A 72 -12.19 -12.07 22.67
CA ARG A 72 -11.50 -13.13 23.43
C ARG A 72 -10.27 -12.63 24.18
N ILE A 73 -9.77 -11.44 23.89
CA ILE A 73 -8.53 -10.90 24.48
C ILE A 73 -8.82 -10.31 25.87
N ASP A 74 -7.92 -10.53 26.84
CA ASP A 74 -7.99 -9.82 28.13
C ASP A 74 -7.55 -8.35 28.00
N THR A 75 -8.52 -7.48 27.80
CA THR A 75 -8.35 -6.02 27.59
C THR A 75 -8.60 -5.21 28.86
N ARG A 76 -8.63 -5.83 30.05
CA ARG A 76 -8.84 -5.11 31.32
C ARG A 76 -7.77 -4.04 31.59
N GLY A 77 -8.20 -2.91 32.14
CA GLY A 77 -7.36 -1.77 32.48
C GLY A 77 -8.06 -0.46 32.13
N ASP A 78 -7.50 0.66 32.57
CA ASP A 78 -8.07 2.00 32.31
C ASP A 78 -7.87 2.43 30.85
N GLY A 79 -8.74 3.32 30.38
CA GLY A 79 -8.71 3.83 29.00
C GLY A 79 -9.27 2.86 27.95
N GLY A 80 -9.02 3.17 26.68
CA GLY A 80 -9.48 2.36 25.55
C GLY A 80 -8.36 1.47 25.00
N VAL A 81 -8.75 0.45 24.23
CA VAL A 81 -7.83 -0.48 23.57
C VAL A 81 -8.09 -0.52 22.07
N VAL A 82 -7.01 -0.57 21.31
CA VAL A 82 -7.03 -0.95 19.90
C VAL A 82 -6.27 -2.26 19.73
N VAL A 83 -6.89 -3.21 19.04
CA VAL A 83 -6.27 -4.48 18.64
C VAL A 83 -5.78 -4.32 17.22
N LEU A 84 -4.46 -4.43 17.02
CA LEU A 84 -3.84 -4.39 15.71
C LEU A 84 -3.66 -5.81 15.22
N CYS A 85 -4.33 -6.17 14.14
CA CYS A 85 -4.28 -7.48 13.53
C CYS A 85 -3.38 -7.46 12.29
N ASN A 86 -2.42 -8.39 12.24
CA ASN A 86 -1.52 -8.56 11.12
C ASN A 86 -1.99 -9.69 10.19
N PRO A 87 -2.37 -9.40 8.93
CA PRO A 87 -2.79 -10.41 7.98
C PRO A 87 -1.62 -11.12 7.25
N HIS A 88 -0.37 -10.72 7.48
CA HIS A 88 0.81 -11.20 6.77
C HIS A 88 1.44 -12.44 7.44
N GLY A 89 2.15 -13.24 6.65
CA GLY A 89 2.87 -14.43 7.13
C GLY A 89 4.12 -14.13 7.95
N HIS A 90 4.53 -12.87 8.02
CA HIS A 90 5.72 -12.37 8.71
C HIS A 90 5.34 -11.32 9.75
N ASP A 91 6.20 -11.14 10.75
CA ASP A 91 6.06 -10.02 11.67
C ASP A 91 6.13 -8.71 10.90
N THR A 92 5.20 -7.79 11.17
CA THR A 92 5.16 -6.49 10.51
C THR A 92 5.59 -5.41 11.49
N ASP A 93 6.70 -4.74 11.22
CA ASP A 93 7.12 -3.51 11.91
C ASP A 93 6.84 -2.30 11.03
N SER A 94 5.77 -1.56 11.35
CA SER A 94 5.30 -0.44 10.53
C SER A 94 4.70 0.66 11.37
N TYR A 95 4.56 1.84 10.77
CA TYR A 95 3.79 2.93 11.36
C TYR A 95 2.30 2.68 11.17
N VAL A 96 1.55 2.87 12.26
CA VAL A 96 0.10 2.79 12.30
C VAL A 96 -0.46 4.17 12.58
N GLU A 97 -1.48 4.54 11.82
CA GLU A 97 -2.27 5.74 12.00
C GLU A 97 -3.61 5.36 12.63
N TYR A 98 -3.98 5.99 13.73
CA TYR A 98 -5.19 5.62 14.47
C TYR A 98 -5.85 6.84 15.13
N GLU A 99 -7.17 6.93 15.05
CA GLU A 99 -7.99 7.99 15.66
C GLU A 99 -8.75 7.45 16.88
N PRO A 100 -8.18 7.55 18.10
CA PRO A 100 -8.86 7.12 19.31
C PRO A 100 -10.05 8.03 19.65
N TRP A 101 -11.09 7.43 20.24
CA TRP A 101 -12.17 8.18 20.85
C TRP A 101 -11.78 8.63 22.26
N THR A 102 -11.53 9.92 22.44
CA THR A 102 -11.15 10.55 23.73
C THR A 102 -12.30 11.34 24.38
N ASP A 103 -13.55 11.06 23.99
CA ASP A 103 -14.74 11.80 24.47
C ASP A 103 -14.61 13.33 24.28
N TRP A 104 -14.06 13.71 23.12
CA TRP A 104 -13.73 15.10 22.73
C TRP A 104 -12.62 15.78 23.53
N GLU A 105 -12.01 15.12 24.52
CA GLU A 105 -10.91 15.68 25.28
C GLU A 105 -9.66 15.84 24.39
N PRO A 106 -8.95 16.98 24.49
CA PRO A 106 -7.67 17.16 23.81
C PRO A 106 -6.67 16.12 24.28
N TRP A 107 -5.89 15.56 23.35
CA TRP A 107 -4.93 14.50 23.67
C TRP A 107 -3.90 14.93 24.74
N ASP A 108 -3.25 16.08 24.57
CA ASP A 108 -2.24 16.58 25.50
C ASP A 108 -2.84 17.07 26.83
N GLU A 109 -3.94 17.84 26.79
CA GLU A 109 -4.57 18.38 28.01
C GLU A 109 -5.21 17.29 28.87
N GLY A 110 -5.77 16.25 28.23
CA GLY A 110 -6.29 15.06 28.90
C GLY A 110 -5.19 14.16 29.47
N GLY A 111 -3.91 14.46 29.19
CA GLY A 111 -2.77 13.66 29.61
C GLY A 111 -2.80 12.25 29.02
N TRP A 112 -3.29 12.11 27.79
CA TRP A 112 -3.38 10.82 27.11
C TRP A 112 -2.00 10.33 26.65
N GLY A 113 -1.82 9.02 26.62
CA GLY A 113 -0.63 8.38 26.07
C GLY A 113 -0.91 6.95 25.66
N LEU A 114 0.04 6.36 24.92
CA LEU A 114 -0.05 5.01 24.40
C LEU A 114 0.83 4.03 25.17
N LEU A 115 0.29 2.85 25.46
CA LEU A 115 0.95 1.74 26.13
C LEU A 115 0.87 0.47 25.28
N ASP A 116 1.92 -0.33 25.31
CA ASP A 116 1.94 -1.65 24.68
C ASP A 116 1.21 -2.72 25.53
N GLU A 117 1.25 -3.97 25.08
CA GLU A 117 0.62 -5.09 25.78
C GLU A 117 1.17 -5.35 27.19
N ALA A 118 2.43 -4.96 27.44
CA ALA A 118 3.14 -5.09 28.70
C ALA A 118 2.96 -3.87 29.62
N GLY A 119 2.32 -2.80 29.13
CA GLY A 119 2.12 -1.55 29.84
C GLY A 119 3.31 -0.59 29.74
N ALA A 120 4.25 -0.83 28.84
CA ALA A 120 5.36 0.07 28.57
C ALA A 120 4.91 1.20 27.61
N PRO A 121 5.46 2.42 27.76
CA PRO A 121 5.08 3.57 26.93
C PRO A 121 5.54 3.42 25.48
N VAL A 122 4.64 3.69 24.54
CA VAL A 122 4.89 3.66 23.09
C VAL A 122 5.02 5.08 22.57
N ALA A 123 6.09 5.36 21.81
CA ALA A 123 6.28 6.67 21.20
C ALA A 123 5.19 6.97 20.18
N TRP A 124 4.61 8.16 20.26
CA TRP A 124 3.52 8.60 19.42
C TRP A 124 3.72 10.05 18.98
N GLN A 125 3.02 10.43 17.91
CA GLN A 125 2.97 11.79 17.39
C GLN A 125 1.54 12.09 16.92
N LEU A 126 1.05 13.30 17.18
CA LEU A 126 -0.18 13.80 16.56
C LEU A 126 0.10 14.20 15.12
N ILE A 127 -0.75 13.76 14.20
CA ILE A 127 -0.73 14.12 12.77
C ILE A 127 -2.10 14.65 12.36
N GLU A 128 -2.20 15.22 11.16
CA GLU A 128 -3.47 15.74 10.63
C GLU A 128 -4.56 14.64 10.63
N SER A 129 -5.73 14.97 11.19
CA SER A 129 -6.90 14.10 11.19
C SER A 129 -7.29 13.72 9.77
N HIS A 130 -7.83 12.52 9.59
CA HIS A 130 -8.03 11.99 8.26
C HIS A 130 -9.08 12.79 7.46
N GLN A 131 -10.23 13.08 8.07
CA GLN A 131 -11.35 13.79 7.44
C GLN A 131 -12.07 14.77 8.40
N ALA A 132 -11.88 14.61 9.70
CA ALA A 132 -12.56 15.44 10.69
C ALA A 132 -11.90 16.81 10.78
N LEU A 133 -12.67 17.89 10.61
CA LEU A 133 -12.20 19.22 10.96
C LEU A 133 -12.15 19.33 12.48
N THR A 134 -10.96 19.38 13.05
CA THR A 134 -10.75 19.40 14.49
C THR A 134 -9.98 20.64 14.90
N PRO A 135 -10.51 21.44 15.85
CA PRO A 135 -9.75 22.57 16.38
C PRO A 135 -8.53 22.06 17.17
N GLU A 136 -7.49 22.88 17.28
CA GLU A 136 -6.29 22.53 18.08
C GLU A 136 -6.61 22.24 19.55
N GLN A 137 -7.73 22.76 20.07
CA GLN A 137 -8.16 22.67 21.49
C GLN A 137 -9.25 21.61 21.75
N GLY A 138 -9.38 20.59 20.89
CA GLY A 138 -10.26 19.45 21.12
C GLY A 138 -10.78 18.82 19.82
N GLY A 139 -11.38 17.65 19.91
CA GLY A 139 -11.87 16.94 18.72
C GLY A 139 -11.27 15.56 18.55
N ILE A 140 -11.37 15.06 17.33
CA ILE A 140 -10.77 13.79 16.92
C ILE A 140 -9.29 14.02 16.66
N HIS A 141 -8.46 13.25 17.33
CA HIS A 141 -7.01 13.30 17.16
C HIS A 141 -6.55 12.07 16.40
N ARG A 142 -5.61 12.24 15.47
CA ARG A 142 -4.96 11.13 14.77
C ARG A 142 -3.55 10.95 15.31
N LEU A 143 -3.28 9.74 15.76
CA LEU A 143 -2.00 9.33 16.29
C LEU A 143 -1.24 8.56 15.24
N LEU A 144 0.06 8.78 15.22
CA LEU A 144 1.04 7.97 14.53
C LEU A 144 1.94 7.28 15.56
N CYS A 145 2.08 5.95 15.47
CA CYS A 145 3.05 5.20 16.27
C CYS A 145 3.67 4.06 15.45
N ARG A 146 4.93 3.72 15.73
CA ARG A 146 5.57 2.54 15.13
C ARG A 146 5.37 1.33 16.02
N VAL A 147 4.92 0.23 15.44
CA VAL A 147 4.55 -0.98 16.18
C VAL A 147 4.93 -2.22 15.38
N ARG A 148 5.50 -3.20 16.09
CA ARG A 148 5.72 -4.55 15.57
C ARG A 148 4.55 -5.45 15.94
N VAL A 149 3.85 -5.99 14.96
CA VAL A 149 2.72 -6.91 15.16
C VAL A 149 3.10 -8.31 14.65
N PRO A 150 2.95 -9.37 15.47
CA PRO A 150 3.35 -10.72 15.07
C PRO A 150 2.64 -11.22 13.81
N ALA A 151 3.30 -12.07 13.02
CA ALA A 151 2.72 -12.73 11.84
C ALA A 151 1.36 -13.40 12.14
N LEU A 152 0.40 -13.30 11.21
CA LEU A 152 -0.96 -13.87 11.32
C LEU A 152 -1.49 -13.78 12.76
N GLY A 153 -1.36 -12.59 13.30
CA GLY A 153 -1.24 -12.31 14.73
C GLY A 153 -1.98 -11.05 15.12
N TYR A 154 -1.96 -10.75 16.41
CA TYR A 154 -2.40 -9.46 16.91
C TYR A 154 -1.53 -8.97 18.06
N ARG A 155 -1.59 -7.66 18.30
CA ARG A 155 -1.07 -6.97 19.48
C ARG A 155 -2.07 -5.91 19.92
N THR A 156 -2.26 -5.74 21.23
CA THR A 156 -3.05 -4.63 21.78
C THR A 156 -2.19 -3.40 22.01
N LEU A 157 -2.70 -2.22 21.66
CA LEU A 157 -2.25 -0.95 22.22
C LEU A 157 -3.36 -0.36 23.09
N ARG A 158 -2.97 0.30 24.18
CA ARG A 158 -3.89 0.97 25.10
C ARG A 158 -3.64 2.47 25.07
N TYR A 159 -4.70 3.26 24.90
CA TYR A 159 -4.66 4.69 25.16
C TYR A 159 -5.35 4.99 26.47
N ALA A 160 -4.63 5.64 27.39
CA ALA A 160 -5.13 5.94 28.72
C ALA A 160 -4.63 7.30 29.21
N ARG A 161 -5.40 7.92 30.11
CA ARG A 161 -4.99 9.14 30.82
C ARG A 161 -3.83 8.83 31.77
N HIS A 162 -2.96 9.81 31.95
CA HIS A 162 -1.79 9.74 32.82
C HIS A 162 -0.85 8.56 32.51
N ALA A 163 -0.88 8.07 31.26
CA ALA A 163 0.08 7.10 30.78
C ALA A 163 1.49 7.72 30.82
N PRO A 164 2.53 6.96 31.24
CA PRO A 164 3.89 7.41 31.12
C PRO A 164 4.21 7.87 29.69
N GLN A 165 4.89 9.01 29.56
CA GLN A 165 5.33 9.48 28.25
C GLN A 165 6.73 8.92 27.97
N PRO A 166 6.95 8.31 26.79
CA PRO A 166 8.29 7.88 26.41
C PRO A 166 9.14 9.11 26.06
N ALA A 167 10.46 8.98 26.18
CA ALA A 167 11.35 9.98 25.61
C ALA A 167 11.23 9.91 24.08
N LEU A 168 10.88 11.03 23.44
CA LEU A 168 10.94 11.14 21.99
C LEU A 168 12.41 11.06 21.52
N PRO A 169 12.69 10.43 20.37
CA PRO A 169 14.04 10.41 19.82
C PRO A 169 14.59 11.82 19.56
N GLU A 170 15.85 12.09 19.93
CA GLU A 170 16.52 13.37 19.62
C GLU A 170 16.71 13.60 18.11
N SER A 171 16.82 12.51 17.33
CA SER A 171 16.88 12.52 15.86
C SER A 171 15.65 11.87 15.26
N GLY A 172 15.11 12.49 14.21
CA GLY A 172 13.86 12.07 13.59
C GLY A 172 13.55 12.79 12.28
N ALA A 173 12.33 12.60 11.79
CA ALA A 173 11.84 13.27 10.60
C ALA A 173 11.74 14.80 10.82
N ARG A 174 12.08 15.59 9.80
CA ARG A 174 12.04 17.05 9.83
C ARG A 174 11.63 17.60 8.48
N ALA A 175 10.83 18.68 8.51
CA ALA A 175 10.41 19.42 7.33
C ALA A 175 10.82 20.89 7.43
N THR A 176 11.22 21.45 6.29
CA THR A 176 11.26 22.91 6.06
C THR A 176 10.40 23.24 4.84
N ALA A 177 10.33 24.50 4.41
CA ALA A 177 9.50 24.89 3.27
C ALA A 177 9.83 24.17 1.94
N ALA A 178 10.99 23.54 1.81
CA ALA A 178 11.41 22.87 0.57
C ALA A 178 12.23 21.59 0.82
N THR A 179 12.27 21.08 2.05
CA THR A 179 13.09 19.91 2.39
C THR A 179 12.35 18.96 3.31
N LEU A 180 12.56 17.66 3.13
CA LEU A 180 12.21 16.60 4.06
C LEU A 180 13.45 15.78 4.36
N GLU A 181 13.78 15.54 5.63
CA GLU A 181 14.87 14.64 5.98
C GLU A 181 14.55 13.80 7.21
N ASN A 182 15.19 12.64 7.32
CA ASN A 182 15.20 11.81 8.51
C ASN A 182 16.63 11.34 8.82
N ASP A 183 16.77 10.22 9.51
CA ASP A 183 18.04 9.57 9.85
C ASP A 183 18.73 8.87 8.65
N LEU A 184 18.01 8.63 7.56
CA LEU A 184 18.48 7.84 6.41
C LEU A 184 18.65 8.67 5.13
N ILE A 185 17.66 9.53 4.81
CA ILE A 185 17.62 10.29 3.55
C ILE A 185 17.30 11.77 3.77
N ALA A 186 17.71 12.60 2.80
CA ALA A 186 17.34 14.00 2.69
C ALA A 186 16.82 14.28 1.27
N ALA A 187 15.60 14.82 1.18
CA ALA A 187 14.90 15.16 -0.04
C ALA A 187 14.72 16.67 -0.17
N HIS A 188 14.98 17.21 -1.36
CA HIS A 188 14.84 18.62 -1.71
C HIS A 188 13.83 18.81 -2.84
N PHE A 189 13.00 19.83 -2.71
CA PHE A 189 11.92 20.15 -3.64
C PHE A 189 12.18 21.50 -4.30
N ASP A 190 11.91 21.60 -5.60
CA ASP A 190 11.89 22.88 -6.31
C ASP A 190 10.64 23.68 -5.88
N PRO A 191 10.81 24.88 -5.26
CA PRO A 191 9.68 25.68 -4.82
C PRO A 191 8.74 26.14 -5.94
N ALA A 192 9.22 26.23 -7.19
CA ALA A 192 8.40 26.70 -8.31
C ALA A 192 7.53 25.60 -8.91
N THR A 193 8.07 24.38 -9.02
CA THR A 193 7.36 23.25 -9.66
C THR A 193 6.78 22.25 -8.66
N GLY A 194 7.30 22.20 -7.43
CA GLY A 194 6.96 21.20 -6.43
C GLY A 194 7.64 19.84 -6.68
N ASN A 195 8.43 19.71 -7.76
CA ASN A 195 9.12 18.47 -8.08
C ASN A 195 10.23 18.20 -7.06
N LEU A 196 10.48 16.92 -6.78
CA LEU A 196 11.61 16.53 -5.96
C LEU A 196 12.85 16.47 -6.87
N ILE A 197 13.86 17.27 -6.55
CA ILE A 197 15.05 17.49 -7.41
C ILE A 197 16.34 16.87 -6.86
N SER A 198 16.31 16.37 -5.62
CA SER A 198 17.44 15.67 -5.00
C SER A 198 16.90 14.77 -3.88
N CYS A 199 17.35 13.52 -3.83
CA CYS A 199 17.13 12.59 -2.73
C CYS A 199 18.44 11.87 -2.43
N ILE A 200 19.09 12.23 -1.32
CA ILE A 200 20.43 11.76 -0.99
C ILE A 200 20.39 10.77 0.17
N ASP A 201 21.17 9.69 0.09
CA ASP A 201 21.52 8.85 1.24
C ASP A 201 22.48 9.62 2.18
N LYS A 202 22.05 9.86 3.43
CA LYS A 202 22.83 10.66 4.38
C LYS A 202 24.12 9.99 4.87
N LYS A 203 24.22 8.66 4.75
CA LYS A 203 25.37 7.88 5.18
C LYS A 203 26.42 7.77 4.07
N THR A 204 26.00 7.53 2.82
CA THR A 204 26.90 7.31 1.69
C THR A 204 27.14 8.56 0.86
N GLY A 205 26.21 9.53 0.90
CA GLY A 205 26.22 10.71 0.04
C GLY A 205 25.75 10.46 -1.40
N VAL A 206 25.27 9.25 -1.70
CA VAL A 206 24.75 8.88 -3.02
C VAL A 206 23.47 9.66 -3.32
N GLU A 207 23.41 10.26 -4.50
CA GLU A 207 22.20 10.89 -5.07
C GLU A 207 21.39 9.82 -5.81
N TYR A 208 20.10 9.74 -5.53
CA TYR A 208 19.21 8.77 -6.18
C TYR A 208 18.47 9.38 -7.38
N THR A 209 18.24 10.70 -7.37
CA THR A 209 17.43 11.36 -8.40
C THR A 209 18.28 11.72 -9.62
N GLY A 210 17.87 11.27 -10.79
CA GLY A 210 18.42 11.73 -12.06
C GLY A 210 18.00 13.17 -12.38
N ALA A 211 18.53 13.71 -13.49
CA ALA A 211 18.29 15.08 -13.91
C ALA A 211 16.81 15.40 -14.20
N GLY A 212 15.99 14.40 -14.48
CA GLY A 212 14.55 14.54 -14.66
C GLY A 212 13.77 14.78 -13.36
N GLY A 213 14.37 14.52 -12.20
CA GLY A 213 13.72 14.62 -10.89
C GLY A 213 12.62 13.58 -10.65
N TRP A 214 12.00 13.65 -9.49
CA TRP A 214 10.91 12.79 -9.04
C TRP A 214 9.61 13.55 -8.83
N ASN A 215 8.49 12.82 -8.86
CA ASN A 215 7.16 13.37 -8.66
C ASN A 215 6.84 14.49 -9.67
N VAL A 216 7.21 14.26 -10.94
CA VAL A 216 6.96 15.18 -12.05
C VAL A 216 5.67 14.79 -12.76
N GLY A 217 4.60 15.58 -12.56
CA GLY A 217 3.30 15.35 -13.19
C GLY A 217 3.28 15.80 -14.65
N GLN A 218 3.59 14.90 -15.58
CA GLN A 218 3.61 15.15 -17.02
C GLN A 218 2.19 15.07 -17.60
N VAL A 219 1.85 15.99 -18.50
CA VAL A 219 0.62 15.99 -19.29
C VAL A 219 0.96 15.65 -20.73
N LEU A 220 0.31 14.62 -21.26
CA LEU A 220 0.51 14.10 -22.60
C LEU A 220 -0.77 14.24 -23.42
N GLU A 221 -0.60 14.37 -24.73
CA GLU A 221 -1.71 14.20 -25.66
C GLU A 221 -2.02 12.71 -25.83
N ASP A 222 -3.30 12.34 -25.64
CA ASP A 222 -3.79 11.01 -25.97
C ASP A 222 -5.09 11.11 -26.78
N THR A 223 -4.99 10.76 -28.06
CA THR A 223 -6.11 10.72 -29.02
C THR A 223 -6.40 9.30 -29.51
N SER A 224 -5.78 8.32 -28.86
CA SER A 224 -5.96 6.91 -29.14
C SER A 224 -7.31 6.41 -28.64
N ASP A 225 -7.68 5.20 -29.03
CA ASP A 225 -8.91 4.56 -28.62
C ASP A 225 -8.79 3.95 -27.22
N THR A 226 -9.89 3.48 -26.61
CA THR A 226 -9.87 3.00 -25.22
C THR A 226 -8.84 1.88 -25.05
N TRP A 227 -8.74 1.01 -26.05
CA TRP A 227 -7.77 -0.07 -26.18
C TRP A 227 -6.35 0.35 -26.54
N SER A 228 -6.13 1.60 -26.96
CA SER A 228 -4.85 2.07 -27.49
C SER A 228 -4.33 1.23 -28.66
N HIS A 229 -5.20 0.79 -29.57
CA HIS A 229 -4.84 -0.06 -30.69
C HIS A 229 -3.69 0.54 -31.52
N GLY A 230 -2.60 -0.24 -31.64
CA GLY A 230 -1.42 0.16 -32.39
C GLY A 230 -0.56 1.24 -31.71
N VAL A 231 -0.86 1.60 -30.46
CA VAL A 231 -0.03 2.49 -29.66
C VAL A 231 0.84 1.64 -28.74
N GLN A 232 2.14 1.73 -28.93
CA GLN A 232 3.11 1.06 -28.06
C GLN A 232 3.67 2.00 -26.99
N ARG A 233 3.69 3.32 -27.28
CA ARG A 233 4.33 4.34 -26.44
C ARG A 233 3.52 5.62 -26.44
N PHE A 234 3.55 6.32 -25.30
CA PHE A 234 3.01 7.66 -25.15
C PHE A 234 4.15 8.65 -24.93
N GLU A 235 4.59 9.32 -26.00
CA GLU A 235 5.80 10.17 -26.01
C GLU A 235 5.49 11.67 -26.11
N HIS A 236 4.29 12.06 -26.55
CA HIS A 236 3.96 13.45 -26.82
C HIS A 236 3.59 14.22 -25.53
N VAL A 237 4.60 14.60 -24.74
CA VAL A 237 4.45 15.47 -23.58
C VAL A 237 4.20 16.91 -24.05
N ILE A 238 3.07 17.48 -23.63
CA ILE A 238 2.64 18.84 -24.00
C ILE A 238 2.73 19.84 -22.83
N GLY A 239 3.04 19.36 -21.63
CA GLY A 239 3.23 20.18 -20.45
C GLY A 239 3.45 19.36 -19.18
N ALA A 240 3.52 20.06 -18.05
CA ALA A 240 3.63 19.46 -16.74
C ALA A 240 2.94 20.34 -15.69
N PHE A 241 2.54 19.73 -14.58
CA PHE A 241 2.09 20.45 -13.40
C PHE A 241 3.21 21.29 -12.81
N GLY A 242 2.87 22.49 -12.35
CA GLY A 242 3.79 23.42 -11.70
C GLY A 242 3.02 24.49 -10.93
N ASN A 243 3.59 25.70 -10.83
CA ASN A 243 3.06 26.79 -10.01
C ASN A 243 2.80 26.33 -8.57
N ALA A 244 3.81 25.69 -7.98
CA ALA A 244 3.65 25.02 -6.71
C ALA A 244 3.50 25.99 -5.55
N ARG A 245 2.66 25.61 -4.60
CA ARG A 245 2.65 26.15 -3.24
C ARG A 245 3.00 25.02 -2.29
N ILE A 246 4.09 25.19 -1.57
CA ILE A 246 4.57 24.20 -0.59
C ILE A 246 4.36 24.75 0.81
N THR A 247 3.72 23.97 1.66
CA THR A 247 3.57 24.25 3.09
C THR A 247 3.98 23.03 3.91
N VAL A 248 4.46 23.25 5.13
CA VAL A 248 4.76 22.15 6.05
C VAL A 248 3.45 21.65 6.64
N GLY A 249 3.17 20.37 6.48
CA GLY A 249 2.06 19.67 7.15
C GLY A 249 2.51 19.23 8.54
N ASP A 250 2.75 17.92 8.70
CA ASP A 250 3.17 17.34 9.97
C ASP A 250 4.55 17.80 10.41
N ARG A 251 4.70 17.99 11.72
CA ARG A 251 5.97 18.33 12.38
C ARG A 251 6.23 17.35 13.51
N GLY A 252 7.30 16.57 13.41
CA GLY A 252 7.75 15.83 14.56
C GLY A 252 8.74 14.73 14.26
N PRO A 253 9.37 14.17 15.29
CA PRO A 253 10.49 13.27 15.10
C PRO A 253 10.07 11.91 14.51
N LEU A 254 8.79 11.54 14.55
CA LEU A 254 8.31 10.29 13.93
C LEU A 254 7.94 10.49 12.46
N GLN A 255 7.26 11.59 12.13
CA GLN A 255 6.84 11.92 10.77
C GLN A 255 6.93 13.42 10.52
N ALA A 256 7.35 13.78 9.31
CA ALA A 256 7.23 15.12 8.80
C ALA A 256 6.63 15.05 7.39
N SER A 257 5.81 16.04 7.03
CA SER A 257 5.19 16.09 5.70
C SER A 257 5.21 17.48 5.08
N LEU A 258 5.13 17.51 3.74
CA LEU A 258 4.92 18.71 2.94
C LEU A 258 3.60 18.58 2.19
N LEU A 259 2.76 19.60 2.28
CA LEU A 259 1.59 19.78 1.41
C LEU A 259 2.01 20.59 0.19
N ILE A 260 1.84 20.00 -0.99
CA ILE A 260 2.20 20.59 -2.27
C ILE A 260 0.94 20.74 -3.13
N GLU A 261 0.54 21.98 -3.40
CA GLU A 261 -0.55 22.30 -4.31
C GLU A 261 0.04 22.75 -5.66
N ARG A 262 -0.41 22.16 -6.77
CA ARG A 262 0.07 22.45 -8.14
C ARG A 262 -1.09 22.60 -9.11
N SER A 263 -0.80 23.17 -10.28
CA SER A 263 -1.79 23.33 -11.35
C SER A 263 -1.22 23.09 -12.75
N TYR A 264 -2.13 22.73 -13.67
CA TYR A 264 -1.92 22.76 -15.11
C TYR A 264 -3.23 23.25 -15.75
N GLY A 265 -3.23 24.42 -16.39
CA GLY A 265 -4.46 25.02 -16.91
C GLY A 265 -5.49 25.24 -15.79
N ALA A 266 -6.65 24.59 -15.90
CA ALA A 266 -7.72 24.61 -14.89
C ALA A 266 -7.71 23.38 -13.95
N ASN A 267 -6.73 22.49 -14.10
CA ASN A 267 -6.61 21.26 -13.31
C ASN A 267 -5.78 21.54 -12.04
N HIS A 268 -6.16 20.90 -10.94
CA HIS A 268 -5.54 21.09 -9.63
C HIS A 268 -5.06 19.76 -9.06
N TRP A 269 -3.85 19.74 -8.51
CA TRP A 269 -3.27 18.56 -7.89
C TRP A 269 -2.72 18.94 -6.52
N GLN A 270 -3.34 18.40 -5.47
CA GLN A 270 -2.86 18.50 -4.10
C GLN A 270 -2.16 17.19 -3.72
N GLN A 271 -1.01 17.31 -3.08
CA GLN A 271 -0.21 16.16 -2.66
C GLN A 271 0.28 16.35 -1.23
N GLU A 272 0.27 15.28 -0.45
CA GLU A 272 0.98 15.22 0.82
C GLU A 272 2.19 14.29 0.66
N VAL A 273 3.40 14.84 0.75
CA VAL A 273 4.65 14.08 0.72
C VAL A 273 5.13 13.85 2.14
N ILE A 274 5.23 12.58 2.55
CA ILE A 274 5.45 12.15 3.92
C ILE A 274 6.79 11.43 4.01
N LEU A 275 7.59 11.80 5.00
CA LEU A 275 8.81 11.08 5.39
C LEU A 275 8.73 10.69 6.87
N ARG A 276 8.90 9.40 7.15
CA ARG A 276 8.89 8.87 8.52
C ARG A 276 10.28 8.48 8.99
N ARG A 277 10.51 8.52 10.29
CA ARG A 277 11.81 8.14 10.89
C ARG A 277 12.08 6.65 10.70
N GLY A 278 13.32 6.32 10.35
CA GLY A 278 13.76 4.95 10.12
C GLY A 278 13.21 4.31 8.84
N GLU A 279 12.61 5.10 7.93
CA GLU A 279 12.16 4.63 6.62
C GLU A 279 12.97 5.28 5.50
N ARG A 280 13.33 4.48 4.50
CA ARG A 280 13.96 4.95 3.25
C ARG A 280 12.90 4.99 2.15
N ALA A 281 11.81 5.71 2.42
CA ALA A 281 10.67 5.78 1.55
C ALA A 281 9.97 7.13 1.72
N LEU A 282 9.50 7.69 0.60
CA LEU A 282 8.62 8.86 0.59
C LEU A 282 7.24 8.41 0.16
N THR A 283 6.26 8.57 1.05
CA THR A 283 4.85 8.32 0.72
C THR A 283 4.24 9.59 0.16
N ILE A 284 3.54 9.51 -0.96
CA ILE A 284 2.90 10.63 -1.64
C ILE A 284 1.42 10.30 -1.76
N ARG A 285 0.59 10.94 -0.94
CA ARG A 285 -0.88 10.92 -1.09
C ARG A 285 -1.29 11.95 -2.12
N ASN A 286 -2.19 11.60 -3.03
CA ASN A 286 -2.56 12.44 -4.16
C ASN A 286 -4.06 12.68 -4.20
N TRP A 287 -4.46 13.94 -4.37
CA TRP A 287 -5.81 14.36 -4.70
C TRP A 287 -5.76 15.23 -5.96
N LEU A 288 -6.16 14.66 -7.09
CA LEU A 288 -6.12 15.30 -8.40
C LEU A 288 -7.54 15.55 -8.91
N LEU A 289 -7.84 16.79 -9.31
CA LEU A 289 -9.05 17.15 -10.02
C LEU A 289 -8.71 17.42 -11.50
N TRP A 290 -9.17 16.52 -12.37
CA TRP A 290 -8.91 16.55 -13.80
C TRP A 290 -10.15 16.93 -14.63
N GLN A 291 -9.97 17.81 -15.62
CA GLN A 291 -11.06 18.32 -16.46
C GLN A 291 -10.78 18.25 -17.97
N GLU A 292 -9.52 18.11 -18.42
CA GLU A 292 -9.21 18.15 -19.85
C GLU A 292 -9.50 16.83 -20.58
N ALA A 293 -9.91 16.92 -21.83
CA ALA A 293 -10.24 15.79 -22.70
C ALA A 293 -9.11 15.49 -23.69
N TRP A 294 -8.98 14.23 -24.11
CA TRP A 294 -7.93 13.74 -25.02
C TRP A 294 -6.52 13.95 -24.48
N ARG A 295 -6.38 13.65 -23.20
CA ARG A 295 -5.16 13.85 -22.43
C ARG A 295 -4.89 12.66 -21.55
N MET A 296 -3.63 12.51 -21.21
CA MET A 296 -3.12 11.53 -20.28
C MET A 296 -2.22 12.24 -19.27
N VAL A 297 -2.24 11.78 -18.02
CA VAL A 297 -1.31 12.27 -17.00
C VAL A 297 -0.41 11.11 -16.58
N LYS A 298 0.90 11.37 -16.56
CA LYS A 298 1.91 10.45 -16.04
C LYS A 298 2.69 11.09 -14.90
N LEU A 299 3.02 10.32 -13.87
CA LEU A 299 3.89 10.75 -12.79
C LEU A 299 5.28 10.14 -12.97
N ALA A 300 6.28 10.98 -13.22
CA ALA A 300 7.62 10.55 -13.59
C ALA A 300 8.63 10.63 -12.44
N PHE A 301 9.52 9.65 -12.41
CA PHE A 301 10.62 9.49 -11.46
C PHE A 301 11.88 9.06 -12.20
N ASP A 302 12.85 9.96 -12.31
CA ASP A 302 14.14 9.69 -12.95
C ASP A 302 15.21 9.22 -11.95
N VAL A 303 15.86 8.10 -12.23
CA VAL A 303 16.91 7.52 -11.37
C VAL A 303 18.29 7.87 -11.90
N ASP A 304 19.26 8.21 -11.03
CA ASP A 304 20.61 8.61 -11.45
C ASP A 304 21.48 7.42 -11.88
N THR A 305 21.12 6.77 -12.99
CA THR A 305 21.86 5.63 -13.53
C THR A 305 22.05 5.73 -15.05
N PRO A 306 23.29 5.64 -15.58
CA PRO A 306 23.56 5.56 -17.01
C PRO A 306 23.23 4.20 -17.64
N ALA A 307 22.97 3.17 -16.83
CA ALA A 307 22.70 1.80 -17.31
C ALA A 307 21.48 1.19 -16.59
N PRO A 308 20.27 1.71 -16.89
CA PRO A 308 19.05 1.33 -16.19
C PRO A 308 18.57 -0.08 -16.57
N GLN A 309 18.12 -0.81 -15.56
CA GLN A 309 17.34 -2.04 -15.70
C GLN A 309 15.96 -1.84 -15.04
N ALA A 310 14.90 -2.04 -15.80
CA ALA A 310 13.52 -1.95 -15.30
C ALA A 310 12.97 -3.33 -14.90
N THR A 311 12.56 -3.47 -13.65
CA THR A 311 11.92 -4.69 -13.11
C THR A 311 10.47 -4.38 -12.72
N HIS A 312 9.52 -5.21 -13.12
CA HIS A 312 8.09 -4.99 -12.89
C HIS A 312 7.45 -6.15 -12.14
N ASP A 313 6.56 -5.83 -11.21
CA ASP A 313 5.69 -6.79 -10.52
C ASP A 313 4.72 -7.46 -11.50
N ILE A 314 4.58 -8.78 -11.37
CA ILE A 314 3.54 -9.58 -12.03
C ILE A 314 2.91 -10.53 -11.02
N PRO A 315 1.74 -11.14 -11.31
CA PRO A 315 1.17 -12.14 -10.43
C PRO A 315 2.19 -13.24 -10.08
N PHE A 316 2.49 -13.37 -8.79
CA PHE A 316 3.44 -14.34 -8.22
C PHE A 316 4.90 -14.23 -8.70
N GLY A 317 5.35 -13.05 -9.11
CA GLY A 317 6.75 -12.87 -9.49
C GLY A 317 7.06 -11.50 -10.08
N TRP A 318 8.09 -11.45 -10.92
CA TRP A 318 8.54 -10.21 -11.57
C TRP A 318 9.17 -10.51 -12.92
N ILE A 319 9.26 -9.50 -13.79
CA ILE A 319 9.94 -9.60 -15.09
C ILE A 319 10.78 -8.36 -15.35
N VAL A 320 11.90 -8.51 -16.06
CA VAL A 320 12.68 -7.38 -16.59
C VAL A 320 12.07 -6.93 -17.91
N ARG A 321 11.86 -5.61 -18.07
CA ARG A 321 11.30 -5.02 -19.30
C ARG A 321 12.27 -4.03 -19.94
N PRO A 322 12.12 -3.77 -21.25
CA PRO A 322 12.93 -2.77 -21.94
C PRO A 322 12.68 -1.36 -21.39
N CYS A 323 13.75 -0.58 -21.26
CA CYS A 323 13.69 0.84 -20.90
C CYS A 323 13.52 1.75 -22.13
N ASP A 324 12.63 1.36 -23.05
CA ASP A 324 12.47 1.99 -24.36
C ASP A 324 11.21 2.86 -24.50
N GLY A 325 10.46 3.04 -23.41
CA GLY A 325 9.23 3.83 -23.35
C GLY A 325 7.96 3.06 -23.74
N SER A 326 8.06 1.75 -23.97
CA SER A 326 6.88 0.89 -24.18
C SER A 326 6.00 0.82 -22.93
N GLU A 327 4.69 1.01 -23.12
CA GLU A 327 3.71 0.93 -22.05
C GLU A 327 3.45 -0.54 -21.68
N PHE A 328 3.43 -0.84 -20.39
CA PHE A 328 3.13 -2.17 -19.90
C PHE A 328 2.27 -2.15 -18.63
N PRO A 329 1.50 -3.23 -18.38
CA PRO A 329 0.81 -3.40 -17.11
C PRO A 329 1.82 -3.74 -16.01
N THR A 330 1.75 -3.04 -14.89
CA THR A 330 2.42 -3.41 -13.63
C THR A 330 1.37 -3.60 -12.56
N HIS A 331 1.66 -4.41 -11.55
CA HIS A 331 0.73 -4.62 -10.45
C HIS A 331 1.01 -3.61 -9.33
N MET A 332 1.68 -3.99 -8.24
CA MET A 332 1.85 -3.04 -7.12
C MET A 332 3.11 -2.17 -7.22
N TRP A 333 4.13 -2.61 -7.96
CA TRP A 333 5.42 -1.91 -7.99
C TRP A 333 6.17 -2.07 -9.31
N MET A 334 7.06 -1.12 -9.58
CA MET A 334 8.14 -1.24 -10.56
C MET A 334 9.43 -0.68 -9.97
N ASP A 335 10.57 -1.12 -10.46
CA ASP A 335 11.89 -0.71 -9.99
C ASP A 335 12.79 -0.36 -11.18
N VAL A 336 13.55 0.72 -11.05
CA VAL A 336 14.66 1.04 -11.95
C VAL A 336 15.94 1.09 -11.12
N SER A 337 16.91 0.27 -11.50
CA SER A 337 18.22 0.19 -10.85
C SER A 337 19.37 0.09 -11.84
N GLY A 338 20.57 0.38 -11.37
CA GLY A 338 21.82 0.20 -12.10
C GLY A 338 23.02 0.81 -11.37
N PRO A 339 24.23 0.75 -11.95
CA PRO A 339 25.40 1.44 -11.39
C PRO A 339 25.25 2.97 -11.51
N ASP A 340 25.71 3.74 -10.53
CA ASP A 340 26.03 5.17 -10.71
C ASP A 340 27.27 5.37 -11.61
N ALA A 341 27.67 6.64 -11.77
CA ALA A 341 28.90 7.02 -12.45
C ALA A 341 30.19 6.43 -11.84
N ASP A 342 30.19 6.11 -10.54
CA ASP A 342 31.32 5.54 -9.81
C ASP A 342 31.26 3.99 -9.73
N GLY A 343 30.21 3.38 -10.27
CA GLY A 343 29.98 1.94 -10.34
C GLY A 343 29.23 1.32 -9.14
N ALA A 344 28.81 2.12 -8.15
CA ALA A 344 28.01 1.63 -7.04
C ALA A 344 26.56 1.37 -7.48
N GLN A 345 25.96 0.27 -7.03
CA GLN A 345 24.58 -0.06 -7.38
C GLN A 345 23.59 0.79 -6.60
N LEU A 346 22.67 1.44 -7.32
CA LEU A 346 21.53 2.15 -6.76
C LEU A 346 20.26 1.89 -7.57
N GLY A 347 19.12 2.21 -6.98
CA GLY A 347 17.86 2.21 -7.67
C GLY A 347 16.79 2.94 -6.88
N ALA A 348 15.60 2.97 -7.47
CA ALA A 348 14.39 3.36 -6.77
C ALA A 348 13.23 2.50 -7.26
N ALA A 349 12.47 1.97 -6.30
CA ALA A 349 11.20 1.33 -6.58
C ALA A 349 10.05 2.33 -6.41
N LEU A 350 9.08 2.28 -7.33
CA LEU A 350 7.82 3.01 -7.24
C LEU A 350 6.68 2.04 -6.96
N LEU A 351 6.06 2.18 -5.79
CA LEU A 351 4.92 1.41 -5.33
C LEU A 351 3.62 2.21 -5.55
N ASN A 352 2.50 1.54 -5.75
CA ASN A 352 1.18 2.16 -5.92
C ASN A 352 0.06 1.32 -5.29
N ASP A 353 -1.10 1.93 -5.07
CA ASP A 353 -2.30 1.34 -4.49
C ASP A 353 -3.48 1.14 -5.48
N GLY A 354 -3.28 1.35 -6.78
CA GLY A 354 -4.39 1.26 -7.75
C GLY A 354 -4.13 1.78 -9.16
N LYS A 355 -2.87 1.88 -9.59
CA LYS A 355 -2.46 2.38 -10.92
C LYS A 355 -1.61 1.33 -11.63
N TYR A 356 -2.10 0.85 -12.77
CA TYR A 356 -1.55 -0.35 -13.41
C TYR A 356 -0.81 -0.09 -14.73
N GLY A 357 -0.93 1.09 -15.34
CA GLY A 357 -0.18 1.44 -16.55
C GLY A 357 1.16 2.10 -16.21
N CYS A 358 2.25 1.68 -16.84
CA CYS A 358 3.55 2.33 -16.65
C CYS A 358 4.46 2.15 -17.86
N ASP A 359 5.50 2.96 -17.94
CA ASP A 359 6.62 2.78 -18.86
C ASP A 359 7.93 3.21 -18.21
N VAL A 360 9.04 2.76 -18.79
CA VAL A 360 10.39 3.26 -18.46
C VAL A 360 11.05 3.73 -19.74
N THR A 361 11.46 4.99 -19.80
CA THR A 361 12.21 5.58 -20.91
C THR A 361 13.59 5.98 -20.41
N GLY A 362 14.63 5.24 -20.81
CA GLY A 362 15.95 5.40 -20.22
C GLY A 362 15.92 5.07 -18.72
N SER A 363 16.29 6.02 -17.87
CA SER A 363 16.26 5.89 -16.40
C SER A 363 14.98 6.42 -15.76
N THR A 364 14.06 6.98 -16.55
CA THR A 364 12.83 7.59 -16.06
C THR A 364 11.69 6.58 -16.07
N MET A 365 11.24 6.19 -14.89
CA MET A 365 10.01 5.42 -14.71
C MET A 365 8.80 6.36 -14.63
N ARG A 366 7.71 6.01 -15.31
CA ARG A 366 6.49 6.81 -15.37
C ARG A 366 5.27 5.95 -15.06
N LEU A 367 4.50 6.36 -14.07
CA LEU A 367 3.22 5.75 -13.74
C LEU A 367 2.08 6.50 -14.42
N THR A 368 1.23 5.79 -15.15
CA THR A 368 0.02 6.33 -15.76
C THR A 368 -1.03 6.58 -14.69
N ILE A 369 -1.36 7.84 -14.47
CA ILE A 369 -2.33 8.26 -13.44
C ILE A 369 -3.76 8.20 -13.97
N LEU A 370 -3.96 8.68 -15.20
CA LEU A 370 -5.26 8.67 -15.86
C LEU A 370 -5.11 8.77 -17.38
N ARG A 371 -6.15 8.30 -18.08
CA ARG A 371 -6.34 8.50 -19.52
C ARG A 371 -7.76 9.00 -19.80
N CYS A 372 -7.86 10.24 -20.28
CA CYS A 372 -9.13 10.91 -20.51
C CYS A 372 -9.54 10.86 -21.98
N VAL A 373 -9.97 9.67 -22.43
CA VAL A 373 -10.56 9.41 -23.75
C VAL A 373 -12.06 9.13 -23.62
N PRO A 374 -12.87 9.22 -24.70
CA PRO A 374 -14.28 8.87 -24.60
C PRO A 374 -14.52 7.38 -24.34
N TYR A 375 -15.55 7.06 -23.57
CA TYR A 375 -16.02 5.69 -23.36
C TYR A 375 -16.32 4.96 -24.68
N ALA A 376 -16.03 3.66 -24.72
CA ALA A 376 -16.26 2.77 -25.85
C ALA A 376 -15.77 3.32 -27.23
N TYR A 377 -14.68 4.09 -27.23
CA TYR A 377 -14.06 4.57 -28.46
C TYR A 377 -13.16 3.46 -29.03
N HIS A 378 -13.37 3.09 -30.31
CA HIS A 378 -12.63 2.01 -31.01
C HIS A 378 -12.23 2.42 -32.45
N LYS A 379 -11.02 2.07 -32.92
CA LYS A 379 -10.56 2.30 -34.32
C LYS A 379 -10.74 1.08 -35.25
N PRO A 380 -11.04 1.21 -36.59
CA PRO A 380 -11.59 2.38 -37.30
C PRO A 380 -13.03 2.18 -37.87
N PRO A 381 -13.83 3.26 -38.07
CA PRO A 381 -13.58 4.65 -37.70
C PRO A 381 -14.73 5.29 -36.87
N HIS A 382 -14.46 5.57 -35.60
CA HIS A 382 -15.12 6.71 -34.95
C HIS A 382 -14.38 7.99 -35.35
N THR A 383 -15.04 8.88 -36.09
CA THR A 383 -14.53 10.22 -36.42
C THR A 383 -14.70 11.15 -35.21
N PHE A 384 -13.73 12.05 -34.97
CA PHE A 384 -13.88 13.10 -33.97
C PHE A 384 -15.13 13.95 -34.27
N GLY A 385 -15.92 14.26 -33.23
CA GLY A 385 -17.12 15.09 -33.33
C GLY A 385 -18.40 14.37 -33.77
N LEU A 386 -18.41 13.04 -33.88
CA LEU A 386 -19.64 12.28 -34.22
C LEU A 386 -20.73 12.34 -33.14
N ARG A 387 -20.34 12.47 -31.86
CA ARG A 387 -21.30 12.66 -30.77
C ARG A 387 -21.46 14.14 -30.44
N ARG A 388 -22.71 14.53 -30.19
CA ARG A 388 -23.04 15.89 -29.70
C ARG A 388 -22.54 16.14 -28.28
N ARG A 389 -22.40 15.06 -27.49
CA ARG A 389 -21.86 15.06 -26.14
C ARG A 389 -21.02 13.81 -25.96
N TYR A 390 -19.81 13.99 -25.47
CA TYR A 390 -18.93 12.93 -25.03
C TYR A 390 -18.98 12.83 -23.51
N ASP A 391 -18.91 11.61 -23.02
CA ASP A 391 -18.59 11.30 -21.63
C ASP A 391 -17.18 10.70 -21.65
N TRP A 392 -16.39 11.00 -20.63
CA TRP A 392 -14.94 10.78 -20.64
C TRP A 392 -14.54 9.85 -19.52
N VAL A 393 -13.65 8.90 -19.83
CA VAL A 393 -12.99 8.05 -18.84
C VAL A 393 -12.09 8.93 -17.97
N ASP A 394 -11.97 8.61 -16.68
CA ASP A 394 -11.11 9.26 -15.68
C ASP A 394 -11.26 10.79 -15.47
N GLN A 395 -12.22 11.45 -16.12
CA GLN A 395 -12.49 12.87 -15.86
C GLN A 395 -13.11 13.05 -14.46
N GLY A 396 -12.57 13.99 -13.69
CA GLY A 396 -13.04 14.29 -12.34
C GLY A 396 -11.98 14.06 -11.28
N ALA A 397 -12.43 13.69 -10.08
CA ALA A 397 -11.58 13.49 -8.91
C ALA A 397 -10.86 12.14 -8.98
N GLN A 398 -9.58 12.15 -8.59
CA GLN A 398 -8.71 11.00 -8.50
C GLN A 398 -8.00 11.04 -7.14
N GLU A 399 -8.03 9.93 -6.42
CA GLU A 399 -7.34 9.76 -5.13
C GLU A 399 -6.53 8.47 -5.18
N PHE A 400 -5.23 8.56 -4.84
CA PHE A 400 -4.30 7.43 -4.88
C PHE A 400 -3.02 7.73 -4.11
N THR A 401 -2.32 6.68 -3.70
CA THR A 401 -1.05 6.75 -3.00
C THR A 401 0.06 6.13 -3.84
N VAL A 402 1.20 6.83 -3.93
CA VAL A 402 2.43 6.24 -4.44
C VAL A 402 3.52 6.33 -3.39
N VAL A 403 4.44 5.37 -3.38
CA VAL A 403 5.59 5.37 -2.49
C VAL A 403 6.84 5.21 -3.34
N VAL A 404 7.83 6.09 -3.18
CA VAL A 404 9.15 5.92 -3.81
C VAL A 404 10.15 5.46 -2.76
N CYS A 405 10.77 4.32 -3.02
CA CYS A 405 11.72 3.64 -2.13
C CYS A 405 13.11 3.65 -2.79
N PRO A 406 13.95 4.68 -2.56
CA PRO A 406 15.35 4.61 -2.97
C PRO A 406 16.05 3.45 -2.28
N HIS A 407 16.99 2.82 -2.97
CA HIS A 407 17.80 1.76 -2.38
C HIS A 407 19.19 1.71 -3.00
N GLY A 408 20.14 1.19 -2.22
CA GLY A 408 21.41 0.72 -2.74
C GLY A 408 21.35 -0.79 -2.93
N GLY A 409 22.02 -1.31 -3.95
CA GLY A 409 22.01 -2.74 -4.25
C GLY A 409 20.75 -3.19 -5.00
N ASP A 410 20.11 -4.27 -4.51
CA ASP A 410 19.02 -4.97 -5.19
C ASP A 410 17.66 -4.71 -4.48
N TRP A 411 16.60 -4.53 -5.27
CA TRP A 411 15.25 -4.25 -4.77
C TRP A 411 14.70 -5.34 -3.84
N ARG A 412 15.15 -6.59 -3.97
CA ARG A 412 14.74 -7.70 -3.09
C ARG A 412 15.19 -7.46 -1.66
N ASP A 413 16.47 -7.09 -1.51
CA ASP A 413 17.09 -6.86 -0.21
C ASP A 413 16.65 -5.51 0.39
N ALA A 414 16.12 -4.61 -0.44
CA ALA A 414 15.46 -3.38 -0.02
C ALA A 414 14.02 -3.58 0.49
N GLY A 415 13.48 -4.80 0.44
CA GLY A 415 12.14 -5.12 0.96
C GLY A 415 10.99 -4.52 0.15
N VAL A 416 11.17 -4.32 -1.15
CA VAL A 416 10.17 -3.68 -2.04
C VAL A 416 8.85 -4.45 -2.07
N VAL A 417 8.90 -5.79 -2.13
CA VAL A 417 7.69 -6.63 -2.15
C VAL A 417 6.90 -6.50 -0.85
N GLU A 418 7.58 -6.53 0.30
CA GLU A 418 6.93 -6.37 1.61
C GLU A 418 6.28 -4.99 1.74
N GLN A 419 7.01 -3.93 1.38
CA GLN A 419 6.48 -2.56 1.44
C GLN A 419 5.27 -2.38 0.50
N ALA A 420 5.31 -2.95 -0.70
CA ALA A 420 4.21 -2.92 -1.65
C ALA A 420 2.97 -3.67 -1.13
N ARG A 421 3.16 -4.81 -0.46
CA ARG A 421 2.08 -5.55 0.20
C ARG A 421 1.51 -4.80 1.39
N LEU A 422 2.35 -4.13 2.19
CA LEU A 422 1.88 -3.34 3.33
C LEU A 422 1.07 -2.11 2.89
N LEU A 423 1.45 -1.46 1.78
CA LEU A 423 0.66 -0.38 1.18
C LEU A 423 -0.74 -0.86 0.77
N ASN A 424 -0.83 -2.02 0.11
CA ASN A 424 -2.09 -2.56 -0.42
C ASN A 424 -2.90 -3.40 0.59
N GLN A 425 -2.29 -3.80 1.71
CA GLN A 425 -2.91 -4.60 2.76
C GLN A 425 -2.33 -4.16 4.12
N PRO A 426 -2.80 -3.02 4.67
CA PRO A 426 -2.32 -2.51 5.95
C PRO A 426 -2.75 -3.39 7.12
N LEU A 427 -2.16 -3.14 8.29
CA LEU A 427 -2.62 -3.71 9.56
C LEU A 427 -4.07 -3.27 9.83
N VAL A 428 -4.89 -4.18 10.36
CA VAL A 428 -6.28 -3.90 10.67
C VAL A 428 -6.40 -3.47 12.13
N ALA A 429 -6.88 -2.25 12.38
CA ALA A 429 -7.11 -1.73 13.72
C ALA A 429 -8.57 -1.94 14.16
N ILE A 430 -8.77 -2.62 15.28
CA ILE A 430 -10.09 -2.89 15.86
C ILE A 430 -10.19 -2.22 17.24
N THR A 431 -11.02 -1.20 17.34
CA THR A 431 -11.30 -0.53 18.62
C THR A 431 -12.16 -1.42 19.51
N HIS A 432 -11.80 -1.54 20.79
CA HIS A 432 -12.56 -2.35 21.74
C HIS A 432 -12.60 -1.72 23.14
N HIS A 433 -13.63 -2.06 23.91
CA HIS A 433 -13.76 -1.67 25.32
C HIS A 433 -13.01 -2.66 26.22
N ALA A 434 -12.77 -2.28 27.47
CA ALA A 434 -12.13 -3.14 28.47
C ALA A 434 -13.07 -4.25 28.95
N HIS A 435 -12.62 -5.51 28.87
CA HIS A 435 -13.31 -6.68 29.41
C HIS A 435 -12.29 -7.78 29.73
N ALA A 436 -12.71 -8.78 30.51
CA ALA A 436 -11.93 -10.00 30.67
C ALA A 436 -11.99 -10.83 29.38
N GLY A 437 -10.94 -11.60 29.12
CA GLY A 437 -10.84 -12.53 28.01
C GLY A 437 -9.96 -13.72 28.38
N ASP A 438 -9.98 -14.77 27.56
CA ASP A 438 -9.20 -15.99 27.74
C ASP A 438 -7.94 -16.05 26.86
N ARG A 439 -7.73 -15.04 26.01
CA ARG A 439 -6.55 -14.89 25.15
C ARG A 439 -5.60 -13.81 25.67
N PRO A 440 -4.28 -13.97 25.47
CA PRO A 440 -3.29 -12.98 25.86
C PRO A 440 -3.44 -11.69 25.04
N ARG A 441 -2.76 -10.63 25.45
CA ARG A 441 -2.77 -9.31 24.76
C ARG A 441 -1.93 -9.25 23.48
N GLN A 442 -1.20 -10.32 23.22
CA GLN A 442 -0.43 -10.52 21.99
C GLN A 442 -0.37 -12.02 21.72
N GLU A 443 -0.63 -12.40 20.47
CA GLU A 443 -0.54 -13.79 20.03
C GLU A 443 -0.29 -13.86 18.52
N SER A 444 0.28 -14.97 18.07
CA SER A 444 0.48 -15.27 16.65
C SER A 444 -0.01 -16.69 16.36
N LEU A 445 -1.01 -16.83 15.50
CA LEU A 445 -1.57 -18.14 15.17
C LEU A 445 -0.57 -18.92 14.32
N ALA A 446 0.05 -18.25 13.36
CA ALA A 446 0.95 -18.86 12.41
C ALA A 446 2.02 -17.88 11.96
N SER A 447 3.15 -18.40 11.50
CA SER A 447 4.26 -17.59 11.00
C SER A 447 5.03 -18.37 9.95
N LEU A 448 5.61 -17.66 9.01
CA LEU A 448 6.48 -18.21 7.98
C LEU A 448 7.91 -17.75 8.27
N ASP A 449 8.82 -18.67 8.51
CA ASP A 449 10.23 -18.37 8.76
C ASP A 449 11.02 -18.48 7.45
N ALA A 450 10.71 -17.59 6.50
CA ALA A 450 11.41 -17.43 5.23
C ALA A 450 11.09 -16.09 4.58
N ALA A 451 12.04 -15.14 4.65
CA ALA A 451 11.84 -13.76 4.17
C ALA A 451 11.50 -13.67 2.67
N ASP A 452 11.97 -14.62 1.87
CA ASP A 452 11.76 -14.66 0.41
C ASP A 452 10.43 -15.33 -0.01
N ILE A 453 9.72 -15.95 0.95
CA ILE A 453 8.45 -16.63 0.69
C ILE A 453 7.28 -15.76 1.18
N GLU A 454 6.34 -15.48 0.30
CA GLU A 454 5.12 -14.76 0.63
C GLU A 454 3.95 -15.71 0.89
N LEU A 455 3.21 -15.50 1.97
CA LEU A 455 1.89 -16.09 2.17
C LEU A 455 0.86 -15.35 1.30
N THR A 456 0.40 -15.97 0.23
CA THR A 456 -0.56 -15.37 -0.69
C THR A 456 -2.01 -15.68 -0.32
N ALA A 457 -2.29 -16.89 0.20
CA ALA A 457 -3.63 -17.25 0.66
C ALA A 457 -3.64 -18.00 2.01
N LEU A 458 -4.62 -17.66 2.85
CA LEU A 458 -5.01 -18.42 4.03
C LEU A 458 -6.53 -18.41 4.15
N LYS A 459 -7.16 -19.56 3.86
CA LYS A 459 -8.62 -19.75 3.84
C LYS A 459 -9.02 -21.15 4.31
N ARG A 460 -10.30 -21.38 4.59
CA ARG A 460 -10.82 -22.75 4.75
C ARG A 460 -10.91 -23.46 3.40
N ALA A 461 -10.69 -24.77 3.40
CA ALA A 461 -10.87 -25.61 2.21
C ALA A 461 -12.33 -25.56 1.73
N ASP A 462 -12.55 -25.69 0.43
CA ASP A 462 -13.89 -25.57 -0.17
C ASP A 462 -14.82 -26.73 0.20
N ASP A 463 -14.26 -27.92 0.43
CA ASP A 463 -14.96 -29.08 0.99
C ASP A 463 -15.26 -28.94 2.50
N GLY A 464 -14.82 -27.84 3.11
CA GLY A 464 -14.96 -27.55 4.54
C GLY A 464 -13.93 -28.26 5.43
N HIS A 465 -13.09 -29.15 4.90
CA HIS A 465 -12.18 -29.98 5.66
C HIS A 465 -10.73 -29.46 5.62
N GLY A 466 -10.37 -28.73 6.68
CA GLY A 466 -9.01 -28.19 6.86
C GLY A 466 -8.85 -26.75 6.39
N VAL A 467 -7.60 -26.29 6.42
CA VAL A 467 -7.17 -24.93 6.09
C VAL A 467 -6.21 -24.99 4.92
N ILE A 468 -6.42 -24.11 3.94
CA ILE A 468 -5.55 -23.96 2.78
C ILE A 468 -4.56 -22.83 3.04
N VAL A 469 -3.29 -23.16 2.85
CA VAL A 469 -2.16 -22.23 2.92
C VAL A 469 -1.52 -22.21 1.54
N ARG A 470 -1.43 -21.04 0.91
CA ARG A 470 -0.73 -20.86 -0.36
C ARG A 470 0.44 -19.92 -0.15
N VAL A 471 1.59 -20.34 -0.64
CA VAL A 471 2.84 -19.59 -0.58
C VAL A 471 3.45 -19.45 -1.97
N ALA A 472 4.23 -18.39 -2.17
CA ALA A 472 4.95 -18.16 -3.42
C ALA A 472 6.34 -17.58 -3.16
N ASP A 473 7.32 -17.96 -3.99
CA ASP A 473 8.62 -17.27 -4.03
C ASP A 473 8.47 -16.00 -4.88
N MET A 474 8.60 -14.85 -4.22
CA MET A 474 8.47 -13.54 -4.86
C MET A 474 9.81 -12.98 -5.33
N HIS A 475 10.92 -13.61 -4.97
CA HIS A 475 12.26 -13.12 -5.23
C HIS A 475 12.97 -13.88 -6.36
N GLY A 476 12.48 -15.05 -6.76
CA GLY A 476 13.15 -15.90 -7.76
C GLY A 476 14.41 -16.56 -7.19
N ARG A 477 14.52 -16.63 -5.86
CA ARG A 477 15.62 -17.24 -5.11
C ARG A 477 15.01 -18.48 -4.45
N SER A 478 15.35 -19.70 -4.92
CA SER A 478 14.85 -20.95 -4.32
C SER A 478 14.87 -20.84 -2.79
N SER A 479 13.76 -21.13 -2.14
CA SER A 479 13.59 -20.81 -0.72
C SER A 479 13.08 -22.00 0.06
N ALA A 480 13.68 -22.19 1.24
CA ALA A 480 13.26 -23.17 2.22
C ALA A 480 12.99 -22.45 3.55
N GLY A 481 11.98 -22.89 4.27
CA GLY A 481 11.59 -22.30 5.55
C GLY A 481 10.65 -23.19 6.34
N MET A 482 10.13 -22.63 7.42
CA MET A 482 9.18 -23.32 8.28
C MET A 482 7.87 -22.54 8.35
N LEU A 483 6.76 -23.22 8.07
CA LEU A 483 5.44 -22.74 8.49
C LEU A 483 5.19 -23.21 9.91
N ARG A 484 5.14 -22.28 10.85
CA ARG A 484 4.55 -22.54 12.16
C ARG A 484 3.03 -22.37 12.04
N TRP A 485 2.28 -23.37 12.44
CA TRP A 485 0.83 -23.32 12.60
C TRP A 485 0.49 -23.76 14.03
N GLN A 486 -0.04 -22.83 14.82
CA GLN A 486 -0.22 -22.97 16.26
C GLN A 486 1.10 -23.38 16.94
N ASN A 487 1.13 -24.54 17.59
CA ASN A 487 2.30 -25.08 18.29
C ASN A 487 3.12 -26.08 17.45
N GLN A 488 2.81 -26.22 16.16
CA GLN A 488 3.43 -27.19 15.26
C GLN A 488 4.15 -26.47 14.12
N THR A 489 5.18 -27.12 13.57
CA THR A 489 6.02 -26.58 12.50
C THR A 489 6.09 -27.55 11.34
N PHE A 490 5.94 -27.04 10.14
CA PHE A 490 5.97 -27.81 8.90
C PHE A 490 7.03 -27.23 7.96
N PRO A 491 7.94 -28.05 7.42
CA PRO A 491 8.92 -27.59 6.45
C PRO A 491 8.21 -27.20 5.14
N ILE A 492 8.65 -26.09 4.56
CA ILE A 492 8.25 -25.65 3.23
C ILE A 492 9.52 -25.50 2.40
N GLU A 493 9.53 -26.14 1.24
CA GLU A 493 10.57 -25.96 0.23
C GLU A 493 9.88 -25.63 -1.08
N ILE A 494 10.25 -24.50 -1.68
CA ILE A 494 9.71 -24.06 -2.97
C ILE A 494 10.84 -23.66 -3.92
N ALA A 495 10.69 -24.05 -5.18
CA ALA A 495 11.57 -23.69 -6.28
C ALA A 495 11.38 -22.21 -6.68
N PRO A 496 12.30 -21.62 -7.48
CA PRO A 496 12.17 -20.24 -7.93
C PRO A 496 10.84 -20.00 -8.65
N PHE A 497 10.13 -18.96 -8.27
CA PHE A 497 8.80 -18.60 -8.80
C PHE A 497 7.71 -19.67 -8.61
N GLN A 498 7.93 -20.66 -7.76
CA GLN A 498 6.92 -21.68 -7.50
C GLN A 498 5.81 -21.11 -6.63
N VAL A 499 4.57 -21.38 -7.01
CA VAL A 499 3.39 -21.24 -6.17
C VAL A 499 3.04 -22.61 -5.62
N ALA A 500 3.17 -22.79 -4.30
CA ALA A 500 2.86 -24.04 -3.62
C ALA A 500 1.60 -23.89 -2.76
N THR A 501 0.72 -24.89 -2.81
CA THR A 501 -0.49 -24.94 -1.99
C THR A 501 -0.43 -26.14 -1.06
N PHE A 502 -0.73 -25.91 0.21
CA PHE A 502 -0.75 -26.92 1.26
C PHE A 502 -2.11 -26.92 1.94
N ARG A 503 -2.57 -28.10 2.30
CA ARG A 503 -3.76 -28.33 3.12
C ARG A 503 -3.33 -28.78 4.51
N LEU A 504 -3.78 -28.04 5.51
CA LEU A 504 -3.64 -28.37 6.93
C LEU A 504 -4.92 -29.03 7.42
N THR A 505 -4.82 -30.24 7.95
CA THR A 505 -5.94 -30.98 8.55
C THR A 505 -5.62 -31.32 10.00
N GLU A 506 -6.63 -31.27 10.86
CA GLU A 506 -6.51 -31.61 12.27
C GLU A 506 -7.11 -32.99 12.53
N ASP A 507 -6.37 -33.85 13.22
CA ASP A 507 -6.80 -35.16 13.69
C ASP A 507 -6.37 -35.33 15.16
N ASP A 508 -7.33 -35.51 16.06
CA ASP A 508 -7.11 -35.61 17.52
C ASP A 508 -6.18 -34.53 18.13
N GLY A 509 -6.29 -33.28 17.65
CA GLY A 509 -5.48 -32.14 18.12
C GLY A 509 -4.07 -32.06 17.50
N CYS A 510 -3.73 -32.97 16.59
CA CYS A 510 -2.50 -32.95 15.81
C CYS A 510 -2.79 -32.42 14.40
N TRP A 511 -1.96 -31.48 13.93
CA TRP A 511 -2.10 -30.92 12.60
C TRP A 511 -1.19 -31.68 11.63
N GLN A 512 -1.69 -31.96 10.44
CA GLN A 512 -0.94 -32.58 9.36
C GLN A 512 -0.96 -31.63 8.17
N MET A 513 0.15 -31.56 7.45
CA MET A 513 0.28 -30.76 6.22
C MET A 513 0.52 -31.67 5.02
N ALA A 514 -0.32 -31.54 4.00
CA ALA A 514 -0.15 -32.21 2.73
C ALA A 514 -0.14 -31.18 1.59
N ALA A 515 0.70 -31.39 0.58
CA ALA A 515 0.64 -30.60 -0.65
C ALA A 515 -0.66 -30.93 -1.40
N CYS A 516 -1.25 -29.92 -2.02
CA CYS A 516 -2.40 -30.07 -2.92
C CYS A 516 -2.25 -29.12 -4.11
N ASP A 517 -3.03 -29.33 -5.16
CA ASP A 517 -3.03 -28.41 -6.30
C ASP A 517 -3.80 -27.10 -6.00
N MET A 518 -3.82 -26.16 -6.95
CA MET A 518 -4.54 -24.89 -6.77
C MET A 518 -6.07 -25.04 -6.70
N LEU A 519 -6.59 -26.22 -7.07
CA LEU A 519 -8.00 -26.63 -6.97
C LEU A 519 -8.25 -27.47 -5.70
N GLU A 520 -7.26 -27.52 -4.79
CA GLU A 520 -7.30 -28.20 -3.49
C GLU A 520 -7.41 -29.73 -3.57
N ARG A 521 -6.95 -30.34 -4.66
CA ARG A 521 -7.02 -31.80 -4.89
C ARG A 521 -5.81 -32.56 -4.40
#